data_AF-A0A0F2RI01-F1
#
_entry.id   AF-A0A0F2RI01-F1
#
_cell.length_a   1.000
_cell.length_b   1.000
_cell.length_c   1.000
_cell.angle_alpha   90.00
_cell.angle_beta   90.00
_cell.angle_gamma   90.00
#
_symmetry.space_group_name_H-M   'P 1'
#
loop_
_entity.id
_entity.type
_entity.pdbx_description
1 polymer ?
#
loop_
_entity_poly.entity_id
_entity_poly.type
_entity_poly.pdbx_seq_one_letter_code
_entity_poly.pdbx_strand_id
1 'polypeptide(L)' 'EVKARANRDHALGAVTPAGWQRIARAAVFWMARRPHYADYGWRYDLIAVQPGRLPQHARDAWRPGIG' A
#
# COMPACT_ATOMS: atom_id res chain seq x y z
N GLU A 1 -2.53 2.86 1.42
CA GLU A 1 -2.04 4.15 1.96
C GLU A 1 -2.37 5.26 0.96
N VAL A 2 -2.76 6.44 1.41
CA VAL A 2 -2.93 7.62 0.55
C VAL A 2 -1.85 8.64 0.90
N LYS A 3 -1.02 9.02 -0.07
CA LYS A 3 0.02 10.04 0.10
C LYS A 3 -0.23 11.20 -0.86
N ALA A 4 -0.37 12.41 -0.32
CA ALA A 4 -0.54 13.62 -1.12
C ALA A 4 0.82 14.14 -1.61
N ARG A 5 1.29 13.79 -2.83
CA ARG A 5 2.62 14.16 -3.35
C ARG A 5 2.62 14.41 -4.86
N ALA A 6 3.69 15.06 -5.32
CA ALA A 6 3.83 15.66 -6.66
C ALA A 6 4.02 14.68 -7.83
N ASN A 7 4.21 13.37 -7.62
CA ASN A 7 4.11 12.32 -8.64
C ASN A 7 4.20 10.91 -7.99
N ARG A 8 4.00 9.86 -8.80
CA ARG A 8 4.02 8.45 -8.37
C ARG A 8 5.34 8.02 -7.74
N ASP A 9 6.48 8.37 -8.32
CA ASP A 9 7.79 7.90 -7.86
C ASP A 9 8.17 8.52 -6.51
N HIS A 10 7.84 9.81 -6.32
CA HIS A 10 7.97 10.47 -5.02
C HIS A 10 7.00 9.89 -3.99
N ALA A 11 5.80 9.47 -4.39
CA ALA A 11 4.87 8.82 -3.48
C ALA A 11 5.37 7.44 -3.04
N LEU A 12 5.97 6.67 -3.95
CA LEU A 12 6.57 5.36 -3.65
C LEU A 12 7.77 5.51 -2.70
N GLY A 13 8.71 6.40 -3.02
CA GLY A 13 9.89 6.66 -2.18
C GLY A 13 9.56 7.30 -0.82
N ALA A 14 8.38 7.93 -0.69
CA ALA A 14 7.95 8.55 0.57
C ALA A 14 7.39 7.55 1.59
N VAL A 15 7.04 6.32 1.19
CA VAL A 15 6.62 5.30 2.15
C VAL A 15 7.86 4.61 2.69
N THR A 16 8.20 4.95 3.93
CA THR A 16 9.33 4.32 4.63
C THR A 16 9.10 2.82 4.80
N PRO A 17 10.16 2.00 4.91
CA PRO A 17 10.03 0.58 5.23
C PRO A 17 9.19 0.33 6.49
N ALA A 18 9.36 1.15 7.53
CA ALA A 18 8.55 1.07 8.74
C ALA A 18 7.05 1.37 8.48
N GLY A 19 6.74 2.28 7.56
CA GLY A 19 5.39 2.56 7.10
C GLY A 19 4.75 1.36 6.43
N TRP A 20 5.46 0.71 5.50
CA TRP A 20 5.02 -0.53 4.87
C TRP A 20 4.76 -1.63 5.89
N GLN A 21 5.69 -1.84 6.82
CA GLN A 21 5.56 -2.86 7.86
C GLN A 21 4.36 -2.60 8.80
N ARG A 22 4.05 -1.35 9.12
CA ARG A 22 2.86 -0.99 9.91
C ARG A 22 1.56 -1.40 9.19
N ILE A 23 1.47 -1.11 7.89
CA ILE A 23 0.32 -1.47 7.06
C ILE A 23 0.20 -2.99 6.97
N ALA A 24 1.32 -3.70 6.80
CA ALA A 24 1.35 -5.15 6.75
C ALA A 24 0.79 -5.80 8.01
N ARG A 25 1.22 -5.36 9.20
CA ARG A 25 0.69 -5.86 10.47
C ARG A 25 -0.81 -5.61 10.62
N ALA A 26 -1.28 -4.42 10.25
CA ALA A 26 -2.70 -4.09 10.32
C ALA A 26 -3.54 -5.02 9.43
N ALA A 27 -3.03 -5.33 8.24
CA ALA A 27 -3.75 -6.18 7.30
C ALA A 27 -3.71 -7.67 7.71
N VAL A 28 -2.61 -8.18 8.29
CA VAL A 28 -2.61 -9.52 8.93
C VAL A 28 -3.71 -9.61 9.99
N PHE A 29 -3.81 -8.61 10.86
CA PHE A 29 -4.83 -8.57 11.91
C PHE A 29 -6.26 -8.49 11.36
N TRP A 30 -6.44 -7.78 10.25
CA TRP A 30 -7.72 -7.65 9.56
C TRP A 30 -8.14 -8.96 8.87
N MET A 31 -7.19 -9.67 8.26
CA MET A 31 -7.38 -10.97 7.59
C MET A 31 -7.67 -12.08 8.60
N ALA A 32 -6.99 -12.09 9.76
CA ALA A 32 -7.21 -13.10 10.80
C ALA A 32 -8.65 -13.15 11.33
N ARG A 33 -9.42 -12.07 11.15
CA ARG A 33 -10.85 -11.98 11.54
C ARG A 33 -11.82 -12.35 10.42
N ARG A 34 -11.30 -12.73 9.26
CA ARG A 34 -12.06 -12.94 8.02
C ARG A 34 -11.63 -14.24 7.35
N PRO A 35 -11.95 -15.39 7.94
CA PRO A 35 -11.53 -16.69 7.44
C PRO A 35 -12.05 -16.99 6.03
N HIS A 36 -13.15 -16.36 5.62
CA HIS A 36 -13.68 -16.47 4.25
C HIS A 36 -12.76 -15.89 3.18
N TYR A 37 -11.77 -15.08 3.56
CA TYR A 37 -10.74 -14.58 2.66
C TYR A 37 -9.41 -15.35 2.75
N ALA A 38 -9.33 -16.44 3.52
CA ALA A 38 -8.07 -17.16 3.77
C ALA A 38 -7.40 -17.66 2.48
N ASP A 39 -8.19 -18.07 1.49
CA ASP A 39 -7.69 -18.60 0.21
C ASP A 39 -7.49 -17.53 -0.86
N TYR A 40 -7.77 -16.25 -0.56
CA TYR A 40 -7.60 -15.15 -1.51
C TYR A 40 -6.24 -14.48 -1.35
N GLY A 41 -5.60 -14.21 -2.50
CA GLY A 41 -4.44 -13.33 -2.55
C GLY A 41 -4.83 -11.87 -2.25
N TRP A 42 -3.95 -11.15 -1.57
CA TRP A 42 -4.10 -9.72 -1.29
C TRP A 42 -2.79 -8.99 -1.60
N ARG A 43 -2.89 -7.68 -1.87
CA ARG A 43 -1.77 -6.85 -2.32
C ARG A 43 -1.79 -5.48 -1.65
N TYR A 44 -0.65 -4.79 -1.68
CA TYR A 44 -0.51 -3.43 -1.15
C TYR A 44 -0.44 -2.42 -2.29
N ASP A 45 -1.54 -1.71 -2.48
CA ASP A 45 -1.63 -0.66 -3.49
C ASP A 45 -1.25 0.71 -2.90
N LEU A 46 -0.70 1.57 -3.75
CA LEU A 46 -0.42 2.97 -3.44
C LEU A 46 -1.21 3.88 -4.39
N ILE A 47 -1.87 4.88 -3.82
CA ILE A 47 -2.52 5.95 -4.59
C ILE A 47 -1.78 7.25 -4.30
N ALA A 48 -1.15 7.81 -5.34
CA ALA A 48 -0.49 9.10 -5.30
C ALA A 48 -1.48 10.19 -5.67
N VAL A 49 -1.66 11.18 -4.79
CA VAL A 49 -2.57 12.30 -5.02
C VAL A 49 -1.76 13.58 -5.16
N GLN A 50 -1.90 14.28 -6.28
CA GLN A 50 -1.22 15.55 -6.53
C GLN A 50 -2.25 16.66 -6.75
N PRO A 51 -2.08 17.85 -6.13
CA PRO A 51 -2.95 18.99 -6.42
C PRO A 51 -2.99 19.29 -7.93
N GLY A 52 -4.20 19.46 -8.47
CA GLY A 52 -4.41 19.78 -9.90
C GLY A 52 -4.25 18.60 -10.87
N ARG A 53 -4.07 17.36 -10.38
CA ARG A 53 -4.03 16.16 -11.23
C ARG A 53 -4.91 15.05 -10.68
N LEU A 54 -5.33 14.14 -11.57
CA LEU A 54 -6.05 12.93 -11.17
C LEU A 54 -5.16 12.02 -10.30
N PRO A 55 -5.74 11.30 -9.32
CA PRO A 55 -5.01 10.31 -8.55
C PRO A 55 -4.38 9.25 -9.44
N GLN A 56 -3.14 8.87 -9.13
CA GLN A 56 -2.41 7.82 -9.84
C GLN A 56 -2.34 6.57 -8.99
N HIS A 57 -2.80 5.44 -9.54
CA HIS A 57 -2.82 4.16 -8.85
C HIS A 57 -1.62 3.29 -9.25
N ALA A 58 -0.73 3.05 -8.30
CA ALA A 58 0.29 2.03 -8.38
C ALA A 58 -0.24 0.75 -7.74
N ARG A 59 -0.56 -0.23 -8.57
CA ARG A 59 -1.00 -1.57 -8.14
C ARG A 59 0.20 -2.38 -7.68
N ASP A 60 0.01 -3.17 -6.62
CA ASP A 60 1.03 -4.07 -6.06
C ASP A 60 2.36 -3.33 -5.81
N ALA A 61 2.26 -2.14 -5.24
CA ALA A 61 3.36 -1.20 -5.06
C ALA A 61 4.45 -1.71 -4.10
N TRP A 62 4.14 -2.73 -3.29
CA TRP A 62 5.05 -3.32 -2.33
C TRP A 62 4.61 -4.72 -1.91
N ARG A 63 5.56 -5.60 -1.56
CA ARG A 63 5.27 -6.85 -0.84
C ARG A 63 6.27 -7.12 0.30
N PRO A 64 5.86 -7.83 1.36
CA PRO A 64 6.77 -8.25 2.42
C PRO A 64 7.76 -9.29 1.91
N GLY A 65 9.04 -9.18 2.28
CA GLY A 65 10.05 -10.23 2.06
C GLY A 65 10.74 -10.24 0.69
N ILE A 66 10.32 -9.39 -0.25
CA ILE A 66 11.10 -9.04 -1.44
C ILE A 66 11.79 -7.70 -1.17
N GLY A 67 13.11 -7.76 -1.00
CA GLY A 67 14.02 -6.62 -1.01
C GLY A 67 14.70 -6.53 -2.36
#